data_AF-A0A1H1F164-F1
#
_entry.id   AF-A0A1H1F164-F1
#
_cell.length_a   1.000
_cell.length_b   1.000
_cell.length_c   1.000
_cell.angle_alpha   90.00
_cell.angle_beta   90.00
_cell.angle_gamma   90.00
#
_symmetry.space_group_name_H-M   'P 1'
#
loop_
_entity.id
_entity.type
_entity.pdbx_description
1 polymer ?
#
loop_
_entity_poly.entity_id
_entity_poly.type
_entity_poly.pdbx_seq_one_letter_code
_entity_poly.pdbx_strand_id
1 'polypeptide(L)'
;MAREPSVSDDEAIGDDGTDSTDDGSNDGLLNRRSYVKLAGVTTAAAAATLPGAASADEEYEAITARGQVITISQGETFENKLIDLTTGNTVTLLVEGGNSVIRNVGFEGLHRGSGFMISITAPSGNVLVENVYLGDGSTKEGGSHTHGPGAVFMHRNANCDVTFRHCNVQGYPNNGFYCSNTAYGGSARFESCYGKNNGVSTFRVAGGNDAIVDCVAYNDNTDYGPGWGGYVEDSGRPLWVWPGGTVSIENSEFAAGSYPYAAVMRGSGSARMTGGAIQGQVQGGGLQRSGVSSSADRSIPGGVPTSAREAATGESSDDSSPDEGTDDEELPHLLLFEGDDSGVSRYEFVVDGDVEPSTHDGATVDDETEIDDGTVHGVVADWKDAFRFDGDLETLTVDGPATAYLDGEEVDPDEYGEELPHALEVEGQGEPTSFEISVEGTIELDGEEDDETTTISGSTVQSSVTDETLTFRFSGAVTDVTILEGDAVVSVDGEEIDPDEYGDNELLPHAILIDGTGTDEPTSYSFTVSGHAVEATFADLTIDDEHVYEDGVVRGVVGDERDAYWFDGGFEDFRLLGDATVDVQYNARDQ
;
A
#
# COMPACT_ATOMS: atom_id res chain seq x y z
N MET A 1 -38.15 13.96 -21.19
CA MET A 1 -39.31 14.75 -20.71
C MET A 1 -39.09 15.02 -19.23
N ALA A 2 -39.40 16.24 -18.80
CA ALA A 2 -39.13 16.87 -17.50
C ALA A 2 -37.66 17.24 -17.22
N ARG A 3 -37.40 18.56 -17.29
CA ARG A 3 -36.31 19.31 -16.67
C ARG A 3 -36.80 19.74 -15.28
N GLU A 4 -35.92 19.82 -14.29
CA GLU A 4 -35.84 20.91 -13.28
C GLU A 4 -34.55 20.77 -12.43
N PRO A 5 -34.07 21.86 -11.78
CA PRO A 5 -32.64 22.15 -11.55
C PRO A 5 -32.13 21.76 -10.15
N SER A 6 -30.82 21.65 -10.02
CA SER A 6 -30.11 21.60 -8.72
C SER A 6 -29.62 23.01 -8.35
N VAL A 7 -30.28 23.63 -7.38
CA VAL A 7 -29.78 24.78 -6.61
C VAL A 7 -30.16 24.50 -5.15
N SER A 8 -29.19 24.55 -4.24
CA SER A 8 -29.47 24.72 -2.81
C SER A 8 -29.19 26.19 -2.47
N ASP A 9 -30.21 26.90 -2.03
CA ASP A 9 -30.10 28.28 -1.57
C ASP A 9 -29.55 28.32 -0.13
N ASP A 10 -28.54 29.15 0.07
CA ASP A 10 -28.13 29.71 1.36
C ASP A 10 -29.08 30.86 1.75
N GLU A 11 -29.61 30.83 2.97
CA GLU A 11 -30.13 31.97 3.71
C GLU A 11 -29.85 31.74 5.21
N ALA A 12 -29.54 32.70 6.07
CA ALA A 12 -29.21 34.11 5.97
C ALA A 12 -28.69 34.57 7.34
N ILE A 13 -28.01 35.71 7.31
CA ILE A 13 -27.35 36.47 8.38
C ILE A 13 -28.34 36.94 9.47
N GLY A 14 -27.89 36.87 10.74
CA GLY A 14 -28.40 37.66 11.87
C GLY A 14 -27.27 38.48 12.48
N ASP A 15 -27.33 39.80 12.26
CA ASP A 15 -26.49 40.85 12.82
C ASP A 15 -27.02 41.29 14.19
N ASP A 16 -26.15 41.37 15.21
CA ASP A 16 -26.18 42.44 16.22
C ASP A 16 -24.84 42.45 17.00
N GLY A 17 -24.22 43.63 17.18
CA GLY A 17 -23.13 43.81 18.14
C GLY A 17 -22.01 44.77 17.74
N THR A 18 -22.28 46.06 17.88
CA THR A 18 -21.30 47.18 17.85
C THR A 18 -20.23 47.10 18.95
N ASP A 19 -18.97 47.41 18.62
CA ASP A 19 -18.21 48.62 19.05
C ASP A 19 -16.69 48.40 19.33
N SER A 20 -15.92 49.40 18.91
CA SER A 20 -14.61 49.88 19.42
C SER A 20 -13.28 49.12 19.13
N THR A 21 -12.50 49.72 18.20
CA THR A 21 -11.09 50.17 18.29
C THR A 21 -10.08 49.41 19.17
N ASP A 22 -8.93 49.02 18.59
CA ASP A 22 -7.69 49.79 18.75
C ASP A 22 -6.59 49.38 17.76
N ASP A 23 -5.87 50.39 17.27
CA ASP A 23 -4.73 50.35 16.35
C ASP A 23 -3.45 50.43 17.20
N GLY A 24 -2.41 49.63 16.93
CA GLY A 24 -1.26 49.55 17.82
C GLY A 24 0.00 48.91 17.23
N SER A 25 0.57 49.56 16.23
CA SER A 25 1.93 49.35 15.71
C SER A 25 3.01 49.34 16.81
N ASN A 26 4.05 48.51 16.64
CA ASN A 26 5.42 48.90 17.00
C ASN A 26 6.48 48.10 16.21
N ASP A 27 7.17 48.83 15.33
CA ASP A 27 8.47 48.49 14.77
C ASP A 27 9.60 48.65 15.81
N GLY A 28 10.66 47.83 15.73
CA GLY A 28 11.80 47.93 16.66
C GLY A 28 13.01 47.03 16.38
N LEU A 29 13.64 47.26 15.24
CA LEU A 29 14.90 46.70 14.70
C LEU A 29 16.06 46.43 15.70
N LEU A 30 16.84 45.36 15.41
CA LEU A 30 18.33 45.28 15.26
C LEU A 30 18.96 44.03 15.92
N ASN A 31 19.43 43.04 15.16
CA ASN A 31 20.86 42.89 14.78
C ASN A 31 21.18 41.60 14.01
N ARG A 32 22.30 41.67 13.26
CA ARG A 32 22.78 40.75 12.23
C ARG A 32 23.76 39.70 12.77
N ARG A 33 23.62 38.42 12.36
CA ARG A 33 24.64 37.55 11.71
C ARG A 33 24.17 36.08 11.63
N SER A 34 24.00 35.60 10.39
CA SER A 34 24.17 34.24 9.79
C SER A 34 24.75 33.11 10.69
N TYR A 35 24.31 31.84 10.67
CA TYR A 35 23.99 30.91 9.56
C TYR A 35 22.96 29.82 9.99
N VAL A 36 22.17 29.33 9.02
CA VAL A 36 21.68 27.94 8.78
C VAL A 36 21.37 27.02 9.98
N LYS A 37 20.08 26.71 10.20
CA LYS A 37 19.39 25.39 10.01
C LYS A 37 18.05 25.41 10.78
N LEU A 38 17.01 24.94 10.08
CA LEU A 38 15.81 24.25 10.57
C LEU A 38 15.25 24.63 11.96
N ALA A 39 14.16 25.38 11.98
CA ALA A 39 13.00 25.22 12.86
C ALA A 39 12.12 26.48 12.80
N GLY A 40 10.81 26.31 12.63
CA GLY A 40 9.89 27.24 13.29
C GLY A 40 8.51 27.46 12.68
N VAL A 41 7.57 26.56 13.03
CA VAL A 41 6.24 26.89 13.58
C VAL A 41 5.24 27.63 12.68
N THR A 42 4.14 26.93 12.38
CA THR A 42 2.81 27.54 12.27
C THR A 42 1.81 26.84 13.20
N THR A 43 1.55 27.53 14.32
CA THR A 43 0.25 27.75 14.98
C THR A 43 -0.80 26.64 14.96
N ALA A 44 -1.06 26.10 16.16
CA ALA A 44 -2.27 25.37 16.50
C ALA A 44 -3.54 26.21 16.26
N ALA A 45 -4.45 25.67 15.46
CA ALA A 45 -5.88 25.93 15.51
C ALA A 45 -6.59 24.59 15.76
N ALA A 46 -7.40 24.52 16.82
CA ALA A 46 -8.01 23.29 17.29
C ALA A 46 -9.16 22.82 16.39
N ALA A 47 -9.10 21.57 15.91
CA ALA A 47 -10.26 20.71 15.64
C ALA A 47 -9.81 19.24 15.45
N ALA A 48 -10.32 18.35 16.32
CA ALA A 48 -10.38 16.89 16.23
C ALA A 48 -9.06 16.09 16.03
N THR A 49 -8.56 15.54 17.13
CA THR A 49 -7.63 14.40 17.13
C THR A 49 -8.33 13.15 16.56
N LEU A 50 -8.02 12.80 15.32
CA LEU A 50 -8.19 11.44 14.80
C LEU A 50 -6.98 10.61 15.29
N PRO A 51 -7.17 9.42 15.88
CA PRO A 51 -6.07 8.51 16.12
C PRO A 51 -5.79 7.76 14.82
N GLY A 52 -4.83 8.27 14.04
CA GLY A 52 -4.07 7.46 13.08
C GLY A 52 -2.74 7.16 13.73
N ALA A 53 -2.52 5.90 14.11
CA ALA A 53 -1.17 5.43 14.41
C ALA A 53 -0.48 5.30 13.04
N ALA A 54 0.44 6.21 12.74
CA ALA A 54 1.45 5.90 11.74
C ALA A 54 2.38 4.88 12.43
N SER A 55 2.39 3.64 11.93
CA SER A 55 3.54 2.76 12.16
C SER A 55 4.75 3.47 11.57
N ALA A 56 5.91 3.40 12.22
CA ALA A 56 7.11 4.11 11.79
C ALA A 56 7.70 3.55 10.47
N ASP A 57 7.14 2.46 9.94
CA ASP A 57 7.61 1.74 8.75
C ASP A 57 6.73 1.89 7.50
N GLU A 58 5.59 2.61 7.56
CA GLU A 58 4.77 2.85 6.36
C GLU A 58 5.09 4.23 5.75
N GLU A 59 5.44 4.27 4.46
CA GLU A 59 5.76 5.51 3.72
C GLU A 59 4.55 6.45 3.52
N TYR A 60 3.36 6.00 3.92
CA TYR A 60 2.08 6.69 3.83
C TYR A 60 1.31 6.63 5.15
N GLU A 61 0.34 7.53 5.32
CA GLU A 61 -0.64 7.46 6.41
C GLU A 61 -1.94 6.80 5.92
N ALA A 62 -2.38 5.74 6.61
CA ALA A 62 -3.66 5.10 6.33
C ALA A 62 -4.86 5.86 6.95
N ILE A 63 -5.91 6.07 6.16
CA ILE A 63 -7.16 6.72 6.57
C ILE A 63 -8.34 5.78 6.30
N THR A 64 -8.88 5.18 7.36
CA THR A 64 -10.11 4.37 7.26
C THR A 64 -11.32 5.23 6.93
N ALA A 65 -12.10 4.84 5.93
CA ALA A 65 -13.36 5.47 5.59
C ALA A 65 -14.44 5.23 6.65
N ARG A 66 -15.09 6.31 7.09
CA ARG A 66 -16.15 6.35 8.11
C ARG A 66 -17.30 7.30 7.72
N GLY A 67 -17.32 7.82 6.50
CA GLY A 67 -18.29 8.81 6.04
C GLY A 67 -17.83 10.27 6.22
N GLN A 68 -16.55 10.49 6.49
CA GLN A 68 -15.98 11.81 6.77
C GLN A 68 -15.71 12.65 5.52
N VAL A 69 -15.66 13.96 5.74
CA VAL A 69 -15.16 14.94 4.77
C VAL A 69 -13.84 15.47 5.29
N ILE A 70 -12.81 15.45 4.44
CA ILE A 70 -11.50 16.03 4.71
C ILE A 70 -11.37 17.29 3.87
N THR A 71 -11.29 18.46 4.51
CA THR A 71 -11.22 19.74 3.82
C THR A 71 -9.78 20.12 3.51
N ILE A 72 -9.47 20.38 2.24
CA ILE A 72 -8.18 20.87 1.77
C ILE A 72 -8.24 22.40 1.64
N SER A 73 -7.50 23.07 2.49
CA SER A 73 -7.46 24.53 2.66
C SER A 73 -6.49 25.21 1.70
N GLN A 74 -6.49 26.54 1.70
CA GLN A 74 -5.66 27.31 0.79
C GLN A 74 -4.18 27.11 1.11
N GLY A 75 -3.38 26.72 0.12
CA GLY A 75 -1.95 26.46 0.31
C GLY A 75 -1.63 25.10 0.95
N GLU A 76 -2.63 24.26 1.23
CA GLU A 76 -2.44 22.97 1.89
C GLU A 76 -1.94 21.91 0.92
N THR A 77 -1.03 21.06 1.40
CA THR A 77 -0.62 19.82 0.73
C THR A 77 -1.19 18.65 1.52
N PHE A 78 -1.94 17.79 0.84
CA PHE A 78 -2.45 16.53 1.33
C PHE A 78 -1.75 15.41 0.56
N GLU A 79 -0.80 14.73 1.20
CA GLU A 79 0.05 13.77 0.50
C GLU A 79 0.37 12.50 1.28
N ASN A 80 0.75 11.47 0.53
CA ASN A 80 1.15 10.12 0.98
C ASN A 80 0.07 9.51 1.87
N LYS A 81 -1.09 9.22 1.27
CA LYS A 81 -2.26 8.70 1.99
C LYS A 81 -2.82 7.45 1.32
N LEU A 82 -3.05 6.41 2.12
CA LEU A 82 -3.85 5.26 1.72
C LEU A 82 -5.25 5.39 2.33
N ILE A 83 -6.26 5.66 1.52
CA ILE A 83 -7.65 5.78 1.98
C ILE A 83 -8.33 4.43 1.84
N ASP A 84 -8.57 3.76 2.95
CA ASP A 84 -9.22 2.46 3.03
C ASP A 84 -10.76 2.60 2.94
N LEU A 85 -11.33 2.15 1.82
CA LEU A 85 -12.76 2.10 1.52
C LEU A 85 -13.38 0.73 1.78
N THR A 86 -12.61 -0.27 2.22
CA THR A 86 -13.08 -1.66 2.43
C THR A 86 -14.20 -1.76 3.47
N THR A 87 -14.29 -0.77 4.36
CA THR A 87 -15.40 -0.64 5.33
C THR A 87 -16.77 -0.43 4.67
N GLY A 88 -16.82 -0.10 3.37
CA GLY A 88 -18.03 0.25 2.64
C GLY A 88 -18.53 1.67 2.91
N ASN A 89 -17.86 2.43 3.78
CA ASN A 89 -18.14 3.85 4.00
C ASN A 89 -17.41 4.72 2.96
N THR A 90 -17.68 6.03 3.00
CA THR A 90 -17.13 7.00 2.05
C THR A 90 -16.13 7.93 2.72
N VAL A 91 -15.22 8.51 1.93
CA VAL A 91 -14.44 9.70 2.28
C VAL A 91 -14.61 10.70 1.15
N THR A 92 -14.74 11.99 1.49
CA THR A 92 -14.71 13.06 0.50
C THR A 92 -13.58 14.02 0.81
N LEU A 93 -12.63 14.16 -0.13
CA LEU A 93 -11.66 15.25 -0.14
C LEU A 93 -12.35 16.49 -0.72
N LEU A 94 -12.62 17.48 0.12
CA LEU A 94 -13.26 18.74 -0.24
C LEU A 94 -12.20 19.83 -0.43
N VAL A 95 -11.89 20.16 -1.69
CA VAL A 95 -10.88 21.17 -2.03
C VAL A 95 -11.49 22.56 -2.07
N GLU A 96 -11.44 23.28 -0.96
CA GLU A 96 -11.97 24.65 -0.83
C GLU A 96 -10.91 25.73 -1.08
N GLY A 97 -9.64 25.39 -0.85
CA GLY A 97 -8.52 26.29 -0.99
C GLY A 97 -7.81 26.20 -2.33
N GLY A 98 -7.54 27.34 -2.94
CA GLY A 98 -6.59 27.42 -4.06
C GLY A 98 -5.13 27.27 -3.63
N ASN A 99 -4.24 27.11 -4.60
CA ASN A 99 -2.81 26.83 -4.40
C ASN A 99 -2.55 25.60 -3.52
N SER A 100 -3.44 24.60 -3.60
CA SER A 100 -3.38 23.37 -2.84
C SER A 100 -2.86 22.21 -3.69
N VAL A 101 -2.39 21.17 -3.03
CA VAL A 101 -1.84 19.96 -3.63
C VAL A 101 -2.49 18.75 -2.98
N ILE A 102 -2.97 17.81 -3.81
CA ILE A 102 -3.27 16.43 -3.44
C ILE A 102 -2.26 15.59 -4.20
N ARG A 103 -1.40 14.85 -3.51
CA ARG A 103 -0.33 14.06 -4.13
C ARG A 103 -0.24 12.68 -3.51
N ASN A 104 0.06 11.65 -4.28
CA ASN A 104 0.36 10.33 -3.75
C ASN A 104 -0.78 9.81 -2.85
N VAL A 105 -1.97 9.69 -3.44
CA VAL A 105 -3.17 9.26 -2.70
C VAL A 105 -3.80 8.06 -3.37
N GLY A 106 -3.79 6.94 -2.66
CA GLY A 106 -4.52 5.73 -3.02
C GLY A 106 -5.89 5.67 -2.38
N PHE A 107 -6.88 5.19 -3.13
CA PHE A 107 -8.18 4.79 -2.59
C PHE A 107 -8.31 3.27 -2.74
N GLU A 108 -8.12 2.54 -1.65
CA GLU A 108 -8.09 1.08 -1.61
C GLU A 108 -9.49 0.53 -1.30
N GLY A 109 -9.96 -0.37 -2.14
CA GLY A 109 -11.25 -1.04 -1.98
C GLY A 109 -12.38 -0.41 -2.79
N LEU A 110 -13.30 -1.27 -3.20
CA LEU A 110 -14.47 -0.92 -3.98
C LEU A 110 -15.44 -0.02 -3.19
N HIS A 111 -15.60 1.24 -3.59
CA HIS A 111 -16.48 2.20 -2.91
C HIS A 111 -17.97 1.82 -3.03
N ARG A 112 -18.70 1.76 -1.91
CA ARG A 112 -20.13 1.39 -1.85
C ARG A 112 -21.08 2.53 -1.44
N GLY A 113 -20.67 3.79 -1.66
CA GLY A 113 -21.42 4.98 -1.26
C GLY A 113 -22.10 5.74 -2.42
N SER A 114 -22.43 7.01 -2.20
CA SER A 114 -23.17 7.84 -3.17
C SER A 114 -22.55 9.19 -3.52
N GLY A 115 -21.42 9.53 -2.88
CA GLY A 115 -20.73 10.81 -3.03
C GLY A 115 -19.68 10.80 -4.16
N PHE A 116 -18.96 11.91 -4.27
CA PHE A 116 -17.73 12.01 -5.05
C PHE A 116 -16.52 11.92 -4.12
N MET A 117 -15.45 11.26 -4.55
CA MET A 117 -14.24 11.11 -3.73
C MET A 117 -13.49 12.43 -3.62
N ILE A 118 -13.39 13.18 -4.71
CA ILE A 118 -12.76 14.50 -4.75
C ILE A 118 -13.78 15.53 -5.22
N SER A 119 -14.04 16.52 -4.38
CA SER A 119 -15.01 17.60 -4.63
C SER A 119 -14.30 18.95 -4.59
N ILE A 120 -14.22 19.63 -5.74
CA ILE A 120 -13.45 20.88 -5.89
C ILE A 120 -14.38 22.08 -5.92
N THR A 121 -14.22 22.98 -4.95
CA THR A 121 -14.99 24.22 -4.78
C THR A 121 -14.11 25.47 -4.78
N ALA A 122 -12.79 25.32 -4.82
CA ALA A 122 -11.84 26.43 -4.71
C ALA A 122 -12.14 27.60 -5.67
N PRO A 123 -12.29 28.84 -5.16
CA PRO A 123 -12.80 29.97 -5.94
C PRO A 123 -11.75 30.65 -6.83
N SER A 124 -10.46 30.35 -6.63
CA SER A 124 -9.33 30.89 -7.41
C SER A 124 -8.05 30.13 -7.07
N GLY A 125 -6.96 30.41 -7.78
CA GLY A 125 -5.64 29.79 -7.54
C GLY A 125 -5.48 28.47 -8.29
N ASN A 126 -4.32 27.83 -8.12
CA ASN A 126 -4.01 26.56 -8.80
C ASN A 126 -4.32 25.38 -7.87
N VAL A 127 -4.87 24.28 -8.37
CA VAL A 127 -4.99 23.03 -7.62
C VAL A 127 -4.23 21.97 -8.37
N LEU A 128 -3.33 21.25 -7.69
CA LEU A 128 -2.64 20.10 -8.25
C LEU A 128 -3.22 18.84 -7.63
N VAL A 129 -3.65 17.90 -8.46
CA VAL A 129 -4.01 16.54 -8.06
C VAL A 129 -3.08 15.63 -8.86
N GLU A 130 -2.10 15.03 -8.21
CA GLU A 130 -1.11 14.20 -8.90
C GLU A 130 -0.84 12.86 -8.24
N ASN A 131 -0.53 11.84 -9.04
CA ASN A 131 -0.29 10.48 -8.57
C ASN A 131 -1.44 9.98 -7.65
N VAL A 132 -2.64 9.92 -8.21
CA VAL A 132 -3.86 9.53 -7.46
C VAL A 132 -4.49 8.31 -8.09
N TYR A 133 -4.70 7.27 -7.28
CA TYR A 133 -5.38 6.04 -7.70
C TYR A 133 -6.80 5.96 -7.15
N LEU A 134 -7.75 5.86 -8.07
CA LEU A 134 -9.18 5.63 -7.87
C LEU A 134 -9.61 4.50 -8.84
N GLY A 135 -8.79 3.46 -8.98
CA GLY A 135 -8.99 2.40 -9.97
C GLY A 135 -9.89 1.24 -9.52
N ASP A 136 -10.12 1.09 -8.21
CA ASP A 136 -11.01 0.04 -7.67
C ASP A 136 -12.49 0.34 -7.93
N GLY A 137 -12.80 1.60 -8.29
CA GLY A 137 -14.12 2.02 -8.73
C GLY A 137 -15.18 2.05 -7.64
N SER A 138 -16.43 1.93 -8.05
CA SER A 138 -17.55 2.06 -7.13
C SER A 138 -18.80 1.31 -7.57
N THR A 139 -19.54 0.79 -6.59
CA THR A 139 -20.92 0.35 -6.79
C THR A 139 -21.91 1.41 -6.32
N LYS A 140 -23.15 1.31 -6.80
CA LYS A 140 -24.24 2.21 -6.39
C LYS A 140 -25.02 1.69 -5.17
N GLU A 141 -24.43 0.81 -4.36
CA GLU A 141 -25.08 0.35 -3.15
C GLU A 141 -25.39 1.56 -2.24
N GLY A 142 -26.58 1.61 -1.63
CA GLY A 142 -26.99 2.72 -0.74
C GLY A 142 -27.32 4.09 -1.39
N GLY A 143 -27.15 4.30 -2.70
CA GLY A 143 -27.35 5.60 -3.37
C GLY A 143 -28.71 5.80 -4.08
N SER A 144 -29.35 6.97 -3.91
CA SER A 144 -30.62 7.33 -4.60
C SER A 144 -30.46 8.13 -5.90
N HIS A 145 -29.25 8.62 -6.20
CA HIS A 145 -28.95 9.44 -7.39
C HIS A 145 -29.10 8.65 -8.70
N THR A 146 -29.58 9.29 -9.76
CA THR A 146 -29.84 8.62 -11.05
C THR A 146 -28.60 7.94 -11.65
N HIS A 147 -27.42 8.55 -11.50
CA HIS A 147 -26.16 8.06 -12.07
C HIS A 147 -25.18 7.48 -11.04
N GLY A 148 -25.54 7.46 -9.74
CA GLY A 148 -24.63 6.96 -8.70
C GLY A 148 -23.43 7.87 -8.39
N PRO A 149 -22.45 7.35 -7.63
CA PRO A 149 -21.22 8.06 -7.26
C PRO A 149 -20.30 8.28 -8.47
N GLY A 150 -19.48 9.32 -8.42
CA GLY A 150 -18.41 9.58 -9.38
C GLY A 150 -17.08 9.82 -8.68
N ALA A 151 -15.97 9.87 -9.40
CA ALA A 151 -14.67 10.01 -8.76
C ALA A 151 -14.40 11.48 -8.39
N VAL A 152 -14.38 12.36 -9.39
CA VAL A 152 -14.05 13.78 -9.24
C VAL A 152 -15.19 14.67 -9.70
N PHE A 153 -15.51 15.69 -8.89
CA PHE A 153 -16.50 16.71 -9.19
C PHE A 153 -15.97 18.12 -8.99
N MET A 154 -15.87 18.87 -10.09
CA MET A 154 -15.61 20.32 -10.04
C MET A 154 -16.93 21.07 -10.01
N HIS A 155 -17.17 21.82 -8.93
CA HIS A 155 -18.41 22.56 -8.74
C HIS A 155 -18.52 23.74 -9.69
N ARG A 156 -19.76 24.19 -9.93
CA ARG A 156 -20.04 25.29 -10.87
C ARG A 156 -19.49 26.65 -10.41
N ASN A 157 -19.35 26.85 -9.10
CA ASN A 157 -18.79 28.05 -8.49
C ASN A 157 -17.27 27.94 -8.26
N ALA A 158 -16.65 26.79 -8.51
CA ALA A 158 -15.20 26.68 -8.54
C ALA A 158 -14.65 27.52 -9.70
N ASN A 159 -13.55 28.22 -9.45
CA ASN A 159 -12.90 29.09 -10.43
C ASN A 159 -11.36 29.07 -10.27
N CYS A 160 -10.85 27.97 -9.71
CA CYS A 160 -9.44 27.60 -9.74
C CYS A 160 -9.04 26.97 -11.09
N ASP A 161 -7.74 26.96 -11.36
CA ASP A 161 -7.14 26.19 -12.43
C ASP A 161 -6.64 24.87 -11.84
N VAL A 162 -7.29 23.76 -12.18
CA VAL A 162 -6.91 22.42 -11.67
C VAL A 162 -6.08 21.65 -12.70
N THR A 163 -4.97 21.09 -12.26
CA THR A 163 -4.18 20.11 -13.01
C THR A 163 -4.32 18.75 -12.37
N PHE A 164 -4.78 17.77 -13.15
CA PHE A 164 -4.72 16.36 -12.85
C PHE A 164 -3.52 15.77 -13.59
N ARG A 165 -2.60 15.14 -12.86
CA ARG A 165 -1.43 14.48 -13.43
C ARG A 165 -1.35 13.06 -12.91
N HIS A 166 -1.03 12.08 -13.75
CA HIS A 166 -0.76 10.72 -13.27
C HIS A 166 -1.92 10.17 -12.43
N CYS A 167 -3.15 10.39 -12.89
CA CYS A 167 -4.35 10.00 -12.15
C CYS A 167 -4.98 8.79 -12.82
N ASN A 168 -5.27 7.75 -12.04
CA ASN A 168 -5.93 6.53 -12.49
C ASN A 168 -7.37 6.49 -11.96
N VAL A 169 -8.37 6.61 -12.84
CA VAL A 169 -9.79 6.65 -12.43
C VAL A 169 -10.62 5.65 -13.22
N GLN A 170 -11.09 4.60 -12.55
CA GLN A 170 -11.81 3.51 -13.21
C GLN A 170 -13.11 3.14 -12.51
N GLY A 171 -14.04 2.52 -13.24
CA GLY A 171 -15.16 1.78 -12.63
C GLY A 171 -16.18 2.63 -11.86
N TYR A 172 -16.28 3.95 -12.09
CA TYR A 172 -17.31 4.76 -11.44
C TYR A 172 -18.63 4.74 -12.24
N PRO A 173 -19.79 4.49 -11.60
CA PRO A 173 -21.10 4.50 -12.28
C PRO A 173 -21.43 5.85 -12.95
N ASN A 174 -20.88 6.94 -12.41
CA ASN A 174 -21.05 8.28 -12.91
C ASN A 174 -19.87 8.74 -13.77
N ASN A 175 -19.30 9.92 -13.50
CA ASN A 175 -18.15 10.43 -14.24
C ASN A 175 -16.86 10.05 -13.50
N GLY A 176 -15.79 9.78 -14.25
CA GLY A 176 -14.44 9.79 -13.69
C GLY A 176 -14.08 11.22 -13.31
N PHE A 177 -13.94 12.09 -14.30
CA PHE A 177 -13.66 13.51 -14.13
C PHE A 177 -14.83 14.39 -14.59
N TYR A 178 -15.63 14.90 -13.64
CA TYR A 178 -16.69 15.86 -13.92
C TYR A 178 -16.16 17.29 -13.86
N CYS A 179 -15.64 17.78 -14.98
CA CYS A 179 -15.05 19.12 -15.09
C CYS A 179 -15.82 20.04 -16.07
N SER A 180 -16.93 19.64 -16.68
CA SER A 180 -17.67 20.49 -17.63
C SER A 180 -18.22 21.81 -17.05
N ASN A 181 -18.12 22.00 -15.74
CA ASN A 181 -18.41 23.26 -15.08
C ASN A 181 -17.36 24.35 -15.34
N THR A 182 -16.19 24.00 -15.90
CA THR A 182 -15.19 24.95 -16.42
C THR A 182 -15.73 25.87 -17.51
N ALA A 183 -16.88 25.55 -18.11
CA ALA A 183 -17.64 26.48 -18.95
C ALA A 183 -18.03 27.79 -18.25
N TYR A 184 -18.04 27.81 -16.92
CA TYR A 184 -18.46 28.96 -16.10
C TYR A 184 -17.30 29.67 -15.38
N GLY A 185 -16.09 29.09 -15.37
CA GLY A 185 -14.93 29.63 -14.65
C GLY A 185 -13.84 28.58 -14.43
N GLY A 186 -12.61 29.01 -14.17
CA GLY A 186 -11.46 28.12 -13.99
C GLY A 186 -11.06 27.35 -15.25
N SER A 187 -10.25 26.31 -15.06
CA SER A 187 -9.84 25.38 -16.10
C SER A 187 -9.52 23.99 -15.53
N ALA A 188 -9.58 22.97 -16.38
CA ALA A 188 -9.13 21.62 -16.05
C ALA A 188 -8.10 21.14 -17.07
N ARG A 189 -6.90 20.83 -16.59
CA ARG A 189 -5.81 20.24 -17.37
C ARG A 189 -5.57 18.81 -16.90
N PHE A 190 -5.44 17.89 -17.85
CA PHE A 190 -5.13 16.49 -17.61
C PHE A 190 -3.80 16.17 -18.31
N GLU A 191 -2.85 15.60 -17.58
CA GLU A 191 -1.52 15.22 -18.04
C GLU A 191 -1.29 13.76 -17.69
N SER A 192 -1.11 12.90 -18.70
CA SER A 192 -0.86 11.48 -18.49
C SER A 192 -1.83 10.87 -17.47
N CYS A 193 -3.14 11.01 -17.72
CA CYS A 193 -4.17 10.40 -16.88
C CYS A 193 -4.77 9.18 -17.58
N TYR A 194 -5.13 8.18 -16.78
CA TYR A 194 -5.80 6.98 -17.23
C TYR A 194 -7.23 6.93 -16.72
N GLY A 195 -8.17 6.49 -17.55
CA GLY A 195 -9.47 6.13 -17.02
C GLY A 195 -10.30 5.15 -17.84
N LYS A 196 -10.82 4.14 -17.15
CA LYS A 196 -11.48 2.99 -17.74
C LYS A 196 -12.90 2.81 -17.19
N ASN A 197 -13.86 2.47 -18.03
CA ASN A 197 -15.19 2.03 -17.58
C ASN A 197 -15.95 3.00 -16.64
N ASN A 198 -15.96 4.29 -16.96
CA ASN A 198 -16.72 5.29 -16.20
C ASN A 198 -18.10 5.54 -16.84
N GLY A 199 -19.17 5.10 -16.18
CA GLY A 199 -20.51 4.84 -16.75
C GLY A 199 -21.24 6.03 -17.40
N VAL A 200 -20.88 7.28 -17.08
CA VAL A 200 -21.35 8.49 -17.79
C VAL A 200 -20.29 9.00 -18.76
N SER A 201 -19.08 9.23 -18.25
CA SER A 201 -17.89 9.56 -19.04
C SER A 201 -16.61 9.59 -18.20
N THR A 202 -15.47 9.29 -18.81
CA THR A 202 -14.15 9.50 -18.17
C THR A 202 -13.82 10.99 -18.14
N PHE A 203 -13.59 11.62 -19.29
CA PHE A 203 -13.28 13.06 -19.36
C PHE A 203 -14.51 13.88 -19.75
N ARG A 204 -15.08 14.59 -18.79
CA ARG A 204 -16.19 15.52 -19.04
C ARG A 204 -15.73 16.96 -18.87
N VAL A 205 -15.61 17.69 -19.97
CA VAL A 205 -14.94 19.00 -20.06
C VAL A 205 -15.73 20.01 -20.88
N ALA A 206 -15.42 21.30 -20.79
CA ALA A 206 -16.15 22.35 -21.52
C ALA A 206 -15.42 23.69 -21.67
N GLY A 207 -14.47 24.00 -20.80
CA GLY A 207 -13.75 25.27 -20.76
C GLY A 207 -12.84 25.45 -21.98
N GLY A 208 -12.65 26.70 -22.43
CA GLY A 208 -11.74 27.00 -23.53
C GLY A 208 -10.25 26.89 -23.18
N ASN A 209 -9.96 26.85 -21.88
CA ASN A 209 -8.63 26.63 -21.33
C ASN A 209 -8.44 25.18 -20.86
N ASP A 210 -9.45 24.31 -21.05
CA ASP A 210 -9.30 22.89 -20.71
C ASP A 210 -8.34 22.21 -21.68
N ALA A 211 -7.53 21.30 -21.15
CA ALA A 211 -6.52 20.57 -21.91
C ALA A 211 -6.48 19.10 -21.48
N ILE A 212 -6.41 18.18 -22.44
CA ILE A 212 -6.18 16.75 -22.21
C ILE A 212 -4.91 16.39 -23.00
N VAL A 213 -3.87 15.95 -22.31
CA VAL A 213 -2.55 15.71 -22.89
C VAL A 213 -2.04 14.34 -22.46
N ASP A 214 -1.65 13.51 -23.42
CA ASP A 214 -1.07 12.17 -23.19
C ASP A 214 -1.96 11.24 -22.33
N CYS A 215 -3.27 11.44 -22.36
CA CYS A 215 -4.22 10.68 -21.53
C CYS A 215 -4.82 9.50 -22.30
N VAL A 216 -5.19 8.45 -21.58
CA VAL A 216 -5.83 7.25 -22.14
C VAL A 216 -7.19 7.06 -21.48
N ALA A 217 -8.25 6.86 -22.27
CA ALA A 217 -9.52 6.43 -21.75
C ALA A 217 -10.27 5.46 -22.67
N TYR A 218 -10.79 4.39 -22.08
CA TYR A 218 -11.56 3.42 -22.84
C TYR A 218 -12.62 2.69 -22.03
N ASN A 219 -13.45 1.91 -22.73
CA ASN A 219 -14.30 0.92 -22.10
C ASN A 219 -13.96 -0.50 -22.57
N ASP A 220 -14.08 -1.47 -21.67
CA ASP A 220 -13.99 -2.91 -21.91
C ASP A 220 -15.06 -3.67 -21.11
N ASN A 221 -14.87 -4.96 -20.89
CA ASN A 221 -15.78 -5.84 -20.15
C ASN A 221 -15.37 -6.08 -18.68
N THR A 222 -14.49 -5.27 -18.10
CA THR A 222 -14.15 -5.35 -16.67
C THR A 222 -15.40 -5.12 -15.83
N ASP A 223 -15.70 -6.06 -14.93
CA ASP A 223 -16.85 -6.02 -14.03
C ASP A 223 -16.41 -5.51 -12.65
N TYR A 224 -16.86 -4.32 -12.27
CA TYR A 224 -16.61 -3.70 -10.96
C TYR A 224 -17.76 -3.95 -9.97
N GLY A 225 -18.74 -4.79 -10.35
CA GLY A 225 -19.96 -5.05 -9.58
C GLY A 225 -21.22 -4.59 -10.31
N PRO A 226 -22.39 -4.67 -9.66
CA PRO A 226 -23.67 -4.44 -10.33
C PRO A 226 -23.90 -2.96 -10.72
N GLY A 227 -23.72 -2.63 -12.00
CA GLY A 227 -24.18 -1.38 -12.59
C GLY A 227 -25.71 -1.19 -12.49
N TRP A 228 -26.18 0.06 -12.26
CA TRP A 228 -27.61 0.35 -12.04
C TRP A 228 -28.18 1.39 -13.01
N GLY A 229 -29.41 1.15 -13.48
CA GLY A 229 -30.15 2.10 -14.33
C GLY A 229 -29.88 1.95 -15.84
N GLY A 230 -29.33 0.81 -16.27
CA GLY A 230 -28.95 0.54 -17.66
C GLY A 230 -27.61 1.16 -18.07
N TYR A 231 -26.88 1.72 -17.09
CA TYR A 231 -25.46 2.03 -17.19
C TYR A 231 -24.73 0.87 -16.53
N VAL A 232 -24.04 0.10 -17.35
CA VAL A 232 -22.99 -0.81 -16.92
C VAL A 232 -21.66 -0.10 -17.12
N GLU A 233 -20.63 -0.60 -16.47
CA GLU A 233 -19.25 -0.11 -16.41
C GLU A 233 -18.72 0.19 -17.82
N ASP A 234 -19.19 -0.53 -18.84
CA ASP A 234 -18.77 -0.39 -20.23
C ASP A 234 -19.51 0.69 -21.07
N SER A 235 -20.51 1.37 -20.50
CA SER A 235 -21.47 2.22 -21.23
C SER A 235 -21.11 3.72 -21.22
N GLY A 236 -19.90 4.04 -20.78
CA GLY A 236 -19.36 5.38 -20.68
C GLY A 236 -18.91 5.99 -22.01
N ARG A 237 -18.74 7.32 -22.03
CA ARG A 237 -17.98 7.99 -23.10
C ARG A 237 -16.58 8.28 -22.59
N PRO A 238 -15.51 7.78 -23.23
CA PRO A 238 -14.15 8.22 -22.91
C PRO A 238 -14.03 9.75 -22.89
N LEU A 239 -14.60 10.43 -23.89
CA LEU A 239 -14.61 11.89 -23.99
C LEU A 239 -16.02 12.48 -24.14
N TRP A 240 -16.39 13.43 -23.28
CA TRP A 240 -17.64 14.20 -23.39
C TRP A 240 -17.44 15.71 -23.25
N VAL A 241 -17.45 16.41 -24.38
CA VAL A 241 -17.27 17.87 -24.43
C VAL A 241 -18.61 18.58 -24.44
N TRP A 242 -18.85 19.40 -23.43
CA TRP A 242 -20.06 20.22 -23.27
C TRP A 242 -19.93 21.59 -23.97
N PRO A 243 -21.06 22.30 -24.19
CA PRO A 243 -21.02 23.68 -24.66
C PRO A 243 -20.20 24.59 -23.74
N GLY A 244 -19.27 25.33 -24.33
CA GLY A 244 -18.37 26.24 -23.63
C GLY A 244 -17.34 26.81 -24.60
N GLY A 245 -16.07 26.81 -24.19
CA GLY A 245 -14.95 27.13 -25.08
C GLY A 245 -14.50 25.93 -25.93
N THR A 246 -13.44 26.11 -26.71
CA THR A 246 -12.84 25.03 -27.48
C THR A 246 -11.76 24.34 -26.64
N VAL A 247 -12.01 23.09 -26.26
CA VAL A 247 -11.07 22.25 -25.49
C VAL A 247 -9.87 21.85 -26.38
N SER A 248 -8.68 21.83 -25.79
CA SER A 248 -7.46 21.31 -26.43
C SER A 248 -7.20 19.85 -26.05
N ILE A 249 -6.84 19.03 -27.03
CA ILE A 249 -6.54 17.61 -26.84
C ILE A 249 -5.28 17.29 -27.65
N GLU A 250 -4.30 16.69 -27.00
CA GLU A 250 -3.01 16.36 -27.58
C GLU A 250 -2.63 14.92 -27.22
N ASN A 251 -2.23 14.14 -28.22
CA ASN A 251 -1.67 12.79 -28.07
C ASN A 251 -2.46 11.87 -27.11
N SER A 252 -3.78 12.01 -27.09
CA SER A 252 -4.63 11.26 -26.16
C SER A 252 -5.40 10.15 -26.89
N GLU A 253 -5.64 9.06 -26.19
CA GLU A 253 -6.22 7.83 -26.73
C GLU A 253 -7.63 7.60 -26.21
N PHE A 254 -8.59 7.42 -27.12
CA PHE A 254 -10.00 7.19 -26.76
C PHE A 254 -10.59 5.97 -27.47
N ALA A 255 -11.01 4.94 -26.73
CA ALA A 255 -11.67 3.77 -27.30
C ALA A 255 -13.07 3.51 -26.70
N ALA A 256 -14.07 3.35 -27.56
CA ALA A 256 -15.46 3.29 -27.11
C ALA A 256 -15.84 1.97 -26.40
N GLY A 257 -15.08 0.90 -26.62
CA GLY A 257 -15.45 -0.44 -26.16
C GLY A 257 -16.75 -0.92 -26.81
N SER A 258 -17.66 -1.46 -25.99
CA SER A 258 -19.00 -1.87 -26.38
C SER A 258 -19.96 -0.68 -26.56
N TYR A 259 -19.66 0.49 -25.97
CA TYR A 259 -20.45 1.70 -26.16
C TYR A 259 -20.27 2.26 -27.59
N PRO A 260 -21.31 2.86 -28.21
CA PRO A 260 -21.20 3.34 -29.58
C PRO A 260 -20.26 4.53 -29.79
N TYR A 261 -19.99 5.37 -28.78
CA TYR A 261 -19.29 6.64 -28.96
C TYR A 261 -18.03 6.78 -28.09
N ALA A 262 -16.87 6.85 -28.71
CA ALA A 262 -15.60 7.17 -28.04
C ALA A 262 -15.54 8.65 -27.64
N ALA A 263 -16.17 9.52 -28.42
CA ALA A 263 -16.25 10.95 -28.11
C ALA A 263 -17.61 11.56 -28.44
N VAL A 264 -18.06 12.51 -27.62
CA VAL A 264 -19.31 13.24 -27.83
C VAL A 264 -19.07 14.74 -27.71
N MET A 265 -19.35 15.47 -28.80
CA MET A 265 -19.47 16.93 -28.81
C MET A 265 -20.94 17.29 -28.57
N ARG A 266 -21.29 17.65 -27.34
CA ARG A 266 -22.68 17.91 -26.98
C ARG A 266 -23.15 19.26 -27.49
N GLY A 267 -24.13 19.27 -28.39
CA GLY A 267 -24.70 20.52 -28.91
C GLY A 267 -23.64 21.36 -29.63
N SER A 268 -23.30 22.52 -29.06
CA SER A 268 -22.24 23.41 -29.56
C SER A 268 -20.88 23.19 -28.89
N GLY A 269 -20.69 22.11 -28.12
CA GLY A 269 -19.39 21.72 -27.60
C GLY A 269 -18.36 21.57 -28.72
N SER A 270 -17.12 21.98 -28.47
CA SER A 270 -16.07 22.03 -29.49
C SER A 270 -14.72 21.64 -28.92
N ALA A 271 -13.92 20.94 -29.71
CA ALA A 271 -12.57 20.54 -29.33
C ALA A 271 -11.63 20.51 -30.53
N ARG A 272 -10.33 20.67 -30.29
CA ARG A 272 -9.25 20.44 -31.25
C ARG A 272 -8.37 19.32 -30.74
N MET A 273 -8.25 18.26 -31.52
CA MET A 273 -7.42 17.11 -31.22
C MET A 273 -6.26 17.02 -32.21
N THR A 274 -5.05 16.93 -31.68
CA THR A 274 -3.80 16.73 -32.44
C THR A 274 -3.11 15.47 -31.94
N GLY A 275 -2.76 14.53 -32.82
CA GLY A 275 -2.16 13.26 -32.41
C GLY A 275 -3.15 12.33 -31.68
N GLY A 276 -2.64 11.19 -31.20
CA GLY A 276 -3.39 10.12 -30.52
C GLY A 276 -4.42 9.44 -31.42
N ALA A 277 -5.40 8.75 -30.84
CA ALA A 277 -6.45 8.06 -31.60
C ALA A 277 -7.87 8.16 -31.03
N ILE A 278 -8.83 7.93 -31.92
CA ILE A 278 -10.23 7.69 -31.56
C ILE A 278 -10.69 6.37 -32.20
N GLN A 279 -10.80 5.33 -31.38
CA GLN A 279 -11.35 4.03 -31.76
C GLN A 279 -12.84 3.95 -31.37
N GLY A 280 -13.71 4.37 -32.29
CA GLY A 280 -15.17 4.34 -32.11
C GLY A 280 -15.87 5.49 -32.84
N GLN A 281 -17.19 5.60 -32.70
CA GLN A 281 -17.90 6.71 -33.32
C GLN A 281 -17.71 8.01 -32.53
N VAL A 282 -17.85 9.13 -33.23
CA VAL A 282 -17.94 10.44 -32.59
C VAL A 282 -19.30 11.06 -32.88
N GLN A 283 -19.96 11.50 -31.82
CA GLN A 283 -21.24 12.18 -31.90
C GLN A 283 -21.04 13.70 -31.91
N GLY A 284 -21.76 14.40 -32.80
CA GLY A 284 -21.69 15.86 -32.92
C GLY A 284 -20.60 16.33 -33.89
N GLY A 285 -20.67 17.61 -34.28
CA GLY A 285 -19.84 18.19 -35.35
C GLY A 285 -18.71 19.11 -34.91
N GLY A 286 -18.49 19.27 -33.60
CA GLY A 286 -17.58 20.27 -33.03
C GLY A 286 -16.11 19.87 -32.90
N LEU A 287 -15.75 18.64 -33.29
CA LEU A 287 -14.39 18.10 -33.13
C LEU A 287 -13.57 18.34 -34.39
N GLN A 288 -12.50 19.12 -34.26
CA GLN A 288 -11.46 19.28 -35.28
C GLN A 288 -10.33 18.30 -35.00
N ARG A 289 -9.82 17.62 -36.04
CA ARG A 289 -8.79 16.58 -35.88
C ARG A 289 -7.60 16.84 -36.79
N SER A 290 -6.40 16.62 -36.27
CA SER A 290 -5.13 16.64 -37.02
C SER A 290 -4.26 15.47 -36.57
N GLY A 291 -3.85 14.59 -37.48
CA GLY A 291 -2.98 13.47 -37.12
C GLY A 291 -3.60 12.46 -36.15
N VAL A 292 -4.93 12.34 -36.11
CA VAL A 292 -5.65 11.43 -35.19
C VAL A 292 -5.87 10.06 -35.85
N SER A 293 -5.36 9.03 -35.21
CA SER A 293 -5.49 7.60 -35.55
C SER A 293 -6.89 7.05 -35.26
N SER A 294 -7.19 5.84 -35.76
CA SER A 294 -8.38 5.06 -35.41
C SER A 294 -8.09 3.80 -34.58
N SER A 295 -6.82 3.56 -34.27
CA SER A 295 -6.35 2.47 -33.40
C SER A 295 -5.78 3.11 -32.16
N ALA A 296 -6.52 3.03 -31.06
CA ALA A 296 -6.12 3.60 -29.79
C ALA A 296 -5.20 2.64 -29.07
N ASP A 297 -4.07 3.17 -28.58
CA ASP A 297 -3.29 2.49 -27.55
C ASP A 297 -4.06 2.58 -26.24
N ARG A 298 -4.10 1.47 -25.51
CA ARG A 298 -4.86 1.32 -24.26
C ARG A 298 -3.93 1.04 -23.07
N SER A 299 -2.62 1.09 -23.30
CA SER A 299 -1.61 1.09 -22.24
C SER A 299 -1.91 2.17 -21.21
N ILE A 300 -1.52 1.90 -19.96
CA ILE A 300 -1.53 2.90 -18.91
C ILE A 300 -0.36 3.86 -19.21
N PRO A 301 -0.56 5.19 -19.28
CA PRO A 301 0.54 6.13 -19.46
C PRO A 301 1.59 5.99 -18.36
N GLY A 302 2.88 6.17 -18.68
CA GLY A 302 3.96 6.16 -17.70
C GLY A 302 3.71 7.09 -16.52
N GLY A 303 4.11 6.63 -15.33
CA GLY A 303 3.98 7.34 -14.07
C GLY A 303 2.57 7.37 -13.50
N VAL A 304 1.57 6.77 -14.17
CA VAL A 304 0.21 6.61 -13.63
C VAL A 304 0.17 5.40 -12.70
N PRO A 305 -0.24 5.57 -11.43
CA PRO A 305 -0.27 4.46 -10.49
C PRO A 305 -1.31 3.41 -10.91
N THR A 306 -0.97 2.15 -10.76
CA THR A 306 -1.79 0.98 -11.08
C THR A 306 -2.49 0.36 -9.87
N SER A 307 -2.05 0.71 -8.65
CA SER A 307 -2.70 0.32 -7.40
C SER A 307 -2.87 1.50 -6.41
N ALA A 308 -3.69 1.29 -5.38
CA ALA A 308 -3.86 2.27 -4.32
C ALA A 308 -2.56 2.45 -3.51
N ARG A 309 -1.87 1.35 -3.22
CA ARG A 309 -0.64 1.38 -2.41
C ARG A 309 0.50 2.08 -3.15
N GLU A 310 0.70 1.76 -4.43
CA GLU A 310 1.67 2.43 -5.30
C GLU A 310 1.42 3.95 -5.36
N ALA A 311 0.16 4.37 -5.49
CA ALA A 311 -0.16 5.79 -5.41
C ALA A 311 0.20 6.37 -4.03
N ALA A 312 -0.06 5.65 -2.93
CA ALA A 312 0.15 6.14 -1.58
C ALA A 312 1.64 6.26 -1.21
N THR A 313 2.49 5.32 -1.61
CA THR A 313 3.96 5.36 -1.41
C THR A 313 4.60 6.48 -2.22
N GLY A 314 4.05 6.78 -3.40
CA GLY A 314 4.61 7.79 -4.28
C GLY A 314 5.67 7.26 -5.23
N GLU A 315 5.85 5.95 -5.25
CA GLU A 315 6.63 5.23 -6.23
C GLU A 315 5.94 5.42 -7.58
N SER A 316 6.67 6.03 -8.51
CA SER A 316 6.17 6.21 -9.87
C SER A 316 6.60 5.00 -10.66
N SER A 317 5.64 4.26 -11.23
CA SER A 317 5.90 3.32 -12.33
C SER A 317 6.29 4.09 -13.60
N ASP A 318 7.41 4.80 -13.51
CA ASP A 318 8.11 5.42 -14.64
C ASP A 318 9.32 4.56 -14.97
N ASP A 319 9.06 3.30 -15.38
CA ASP A 319 9.91 2.66 -16.37
C ASP A 319 9.10 1.96 -17.48
N SER A 320 8.16 2.71 -18.05
CA SER A 320 7.52 2.30 -19.31
C SER A 320 7.31 3.51 -20.21
N SER A 321 8.43 4.04 -20.70
CA SER A 321 8.42 4.78 -21.97
C SER A 321 8.45 3.76 -23.11
N PRO A 322 7.53 3.81 -24.09
CA PRO A 322 7.68 3.03 -25.30
C PRO A 322 8.72 3.72 -26.19
N ASP A 323 10.00 3.43 -25.98
CA ASP A 323 11.04 3.91 -26.87
C ASP A 323 11.10 3.02 -28.11
N GLU A 324 10.64 3.58 -29.23
CA GLU A 324 11.08 3.10 -30.53
C GLU A 324 12.57 3.43 -30.70
N GLY A 325 13.41 2.52 -30.24
CA GLY A 325 14.71 2.24 -30.84
C GLY A 325 15.95 2.76 -30.11
N THR A 326 16.66 1.79 -29.54
CA THR A 326 18.12 1.68 -29.37
C THR A 326 18.78 2.67 -28.42
N ASP A 327 18.93 2.30 -27.14
CA ASP A 327 20.14 1.63 -26.61
C ASP A 327 19.88 1.24 -25.14
N ASP A 328 20.18 -0.01 -24.77
CA ASP A 328 20.05 -0.57 -23.41
C ASP A 328 20.83 0.25 -22.36
N GLU A 329 20.18 0.69 -21.29
CA GLU A 329 20.83 0.62 -19.98
C GLU A 329 20.44 -0.74 -19.40
N GLU A 330 21.16 -1.79 -19.81
CA GLU A 330 21.07 -3.11 -19.18
C GLU A 330 21.23 -2.92 -17.67
N LEU A 331 20.32 -3.47 -16.85
CA LEU A 331 20.52 -3.48 -15.40
C LEU A 331 21.93 -4.04 -15.11
N PRO A 332 22.69 -3.38 -14.23
CA PRO A 332 24.14 -3.43 -14.19
C PRO A 332 24.68 -4.80 -13.80
N HIS A 333 23.92 -5.55 -12.99
CA HIS A 333 24.29 -6.87 -12.51
C HIS A 333 23.63 -7.96 -13.35
N LEU A 334 24.36 -9.06 -13.54
CA LEU A 334 23.88 -10.24 -14.23
C LEU A 334 24.00 -11.46 -13.31
N LEU A 335 22.88 -12.09 -12.99
CA LEU A 335 22.82 -13.38 -12.33
C LEU A 335 22.52 -14.47 -13.37
N LEU A 336 23.36 -15.49 -13.45
CA LEU A 336 23.21 -16.62 -14.37
C LEU A 336 23.18 -17.93 -13.58
N PHE A 337 22.11 -18.71 -13.78
CA PHE A 337 22.01 -20.08 -13.31
C PHE A 337 22.32 -21.03 -14.47
N GLU A 338 23.42 -21.77 -14.37
CA GLU A 338 23.78 -22.82 -15.32
C GLU A 338 23.42 -24.18 -14.71
N GLY A 339 22.35 -24.79 -15.22
CA GLY A 339 21.97 -26.12 -14.79
C GLY A 339 22.86 -27.23 -15.38
N ASP A 340 22.85 -28.40 -14.73
CA ASP A 340 23.68 -29.56 -15.06
C ASP A 340 22.83 -30.76 -15.52
N ASP A 341 23.38 -31.61 -16.41
CA ASP A 341 22.64 -32.75 -16.98
C ASP A 341 22.45 -33.94 -16.00
N SER A 342 23.03 -33.85 -14.80
CA SER A 342 22.88 -34.84 -13.74
C SER A 342 21.57 -34.72 -12.94
N GLY A 343 20.87 -33.58 -12.98
CA GLY A 343 19.68 -33.35 -12.16
C GLY A 343 18.89 -32.08 -12.51
N VAL A 344 17.78 -31.87 -11.79
CA VAL A 344 17.01 -30.62 -11.82
C VAL A 344 17.41 -29.84 -10.58
N SER A 345 17.62 -28.54 -10.72
CA SER A 345 17.89 -27.63 -9.61
C SER A 345 16.82 -26.56 -9.52
N ARG A 346 16.47 -26.15 -8.31
CA ARG A 346 15.59 -25.03 -8.02
C ARG A 346 16.41 -23.91 -7.43
N TYR A 347 16.11 -22.68 -7.81
CA TYR A 347 16.76 -21.52 -7.23
C TYR A 347 15.73 -20.50 -6.79
N GLU A 348 16.11 -19.73 -5.79
CA GLU A 348 15.38 -18.57 -5.31
C GLU A 348 16.37 -17.49 -4.92
N PHE A 349 16.07 -16.24 -5.26
CA PHE A 349 16.90 -15.11 -4.87
C PHE A 349 16.07 -13.85 -4.68
N VAL A 350 16.59 -12.93 -3.86
CA VAL A 350 15.99 -11.62 -3.58
C VAL A 350 17.04 -10.54 -3.84
N VAL A 351 16.63 -9.45 -4.49
CA VAL A 351 17.43 -8.24 -4.71
C VAL A 351 16.74 -7.03 -4.12
N ASP A 352 17.50 -6.02 -3.70
CA ASP A 352 16.95 -4.75 -3.18
C ASP A 352 16.55 -3.73 -4.29
N GLY A 353 16.62 -4.15 -5.54
CA GLY A 353 16.36 -3.35 -6.74
C GLY A 353 15.51 -4.07 -7.80
N ASP A 354 15.48 -3.52 -9.00
CA ASP A 354 14.69 -4.08 -10.10
C ASP A 354 15.35 -5.35 -10.66
N VAL A 355 14.56 -6.34 -11.07
CA VAL A 355 15.03 -7.59 -11.69
C VAL A 355 14.21 -7.95 -12.92
N GLU A 356 14.90 -8.32 -14.01
CA GLU A 356 14.29 -8.75 -15.27
C GLU A 356 14.92 -10.04 -15.82
N PRO A 357 14.14 -10.94 -16.44
CA PRO A 357 14.69 -12.09 -17.14
C PRO A 357 15.56 -11.68 -18.34
N SER A 358 16.66 -12.40 -18.55
CA SER A 358 17.65 -12.13 -19.58
C SER A 358 17.88 -13.35 -20.47
N THR A 359 18.27 -13.09 -21.72
CA THR A 359 18.70 -14.13 -22.68
C THR A 359 20.22 -14.28 -22.74
N HIS A 360 20.95 -13.74 -21.74
CA HIS A 360 22.41 -13.79 -21.69
C HIS A 360 22.94 -15.23 -21.75
N ASP A 361 24.07 -15.42 -22.44
CA ASP A 361 24.72 -16.72 -22.68
C ASP A 361 23.78 -17.84 -23.21
N GLY A 362 22.70 -17.46 -23.89
CA GLY A 362 21.73 -18.40 -24.44
C GLY A 362 20.72 -18.93 -23.41
N ALA A 363 20.59 -18.24 -22.27
CA ALA A 363 19.54 -18.50 -21.29
C ALA A 363 18.13 -18.35 -21.88
N THR A 364 17.22 -19.14 -21.33
CA THR A 364 15.80 -19.09 -21.67
C THR A 364 15.07 -18.08 -20.80
N VAL A 365 14.14 -17.34 -21.40
CA VAL A 365 13.15 -16.54 -20.66
C VAL A 365 11.86 -17.34 -20.64
N ASP A 366 11.37 -17.63 -19.44
CA ASP A 366 10.06 -18.25 -19.24
C ASP A 366 9.03 -17.16 -18.92
N ASP A 367 7.97 -17.09 -19.73
CA ASP A 367 6.88 -16.13 -19.54
C ASP A 367 6.05 -16.47 -18.27
N GLU A 368 6.24 -17.66 -17.69
CA GLU A 368 5.65 -18.10 -16.41
C GLU A 368 6.56 -17.84 -15.20
N THR A 369 7.76 -17.26 -15.35
CA THR A 369 8.60 -16.86 -14.21
C THR A 369 7.89 -15.79 -13.38
N GLU A 370 7.57 -16.12 -12.14
CA GLU A 370 6.97 -15.20 -11.18
C GLU A 370 8.08 -14.36 -10.54
N ILE A 371 7.96 -13.04 -10.69
CA ILE A 371 8.78 -12.04 -10.02
C ILE A 371 7.84 -11.21 -9.17
N ASP A 372 8.03 -11.24 -7.86
CA ASP A 372 7.23 -10.49 -6.88
C ASP A 372 8.19 -9.69 -6.00
N ASP A 373 8.17 -8.37 -6.14
CA ASP A 373 8.92 -7.44 -5.29
C ASP A 373 10.42 -7.79 -5.15
N GLY A 374 11.12 -7.97 -6.27
CA GLY A 374 12.56 -8.34 -6.28
C GLY A 374 12.84 -9.82 -5.95
N THR A 375 11.83 -10.61 -5.57
CA THR A 375 11.95 -12.05 -5.32
C THR A 375 11.69 -12.84 -6.59
N VAL A 376 12.59 -13.77 -6.92
CA VAL A 376 12.49 -14.63 -8.10
C VAL A 376 12.63 -16.09 -7.69
N HIS A 377 11.69 -16.94 -8.16
CA HIS A 377 11.81 -18.39 -8.06
C HIS A 377 11.95 -19.01 -9.46
N GLY A 378 12.82 -20.00 -9.59
CA GLY A 378 13.00 -20.68 -10.86
C GLY A 378 13.59 -22.08 -10.77
N VAL A 379 13.69 -22.73 -11.93
CA VAL A 379 14.12 -24.13 -12.05
C VAL A 379 14.98 -24.29 -13.31
N VAL A 380 16.15 -24.89 -13.16
CA VAL A 380 17.06 -25.25 -14.27
C VAL A 380 17.36 -26.75 -14.28
N ALA A 381 17.52 -27.35 -15.45
CA ALA A 381 18.09 -28.70 -15.59
C ALA A 381 19.26 -28.67 -16.58
N ASP A 382 19.13 -29.20 -17.81
CA ASP A 382 20.19 -29.09 -18.83
C ASP A 382 20.17 -27.76 -19.61
N TRP A 383 19.58 -26.71 -19.04
CA TRP A 383 19.45 -25.36 -19.61
C TRP A 383 19.91 -24.27 -18.63
N LYS A 384 19.94 -23.03 -19.11
CA LYS A 384 20.36 -21.86 -18.34
C LYS A 384 19.22 -20.87 -18.19
N ASP A 385 19.17 -20.20 -17.05
CA ASP A 385 18.33 -19.03 -16.82
C ASP A 385 19.24 -17.86 -16.44
N ALA A 386 18.91 -16.65 -16.89
CA ALA A 386 19.68 -15.46 -16.58
C ALA A 386 18.74 -14.32 -16.21
N PHE A 387 19.20 -13.46 -15.33
CA PHE A 387 18.48 -12.27 -14.86
C PHE A 387 19.43 -11.09 -14.85
N ARG A 388 18.93 -9.93 -15.24
CA ARG A 388 19.61 -8.67 -15.00
C ARG A 388 18.93 -7.98 -13.83
N PHE A 389 19.71 -7.36 -12.96
CA PHE A 389 19.18 -6.64 -11.82
C PHE A 389 20.03 -5.43 -11.46
N ASP A 390 19.42 -4.46 -10.78
CA ASP A 390 20.13 -3.42 -10.05
C ASP A 390 19.99 -3.61 -8.54
N GLY A 391 20.75 -2.85 -7.76
CA GLY A 391 20.82 -3.08 -6.32
C GLY A 391 21.78 -4.20 -5.91
N ASP A 392 21.68 -4.61 -4.66
CA ASP A 392 22.47 -5.68 -4.06
C ASP A 392 21.67 -7.00 -4.06
N LEU A 393 22.37 -8.13 -4.25
CA LEU A 393 21.80 -9.47 -4.10
C LEU A 393 21.73 -9.79 -2.60
N GLU A 394 20.53 -9.88 -2.05
CA GLU A 394 20.31 -10.04 -0.61
C GLU A 394 20.31 -11.51 -0.19
N THR A 395 19.60 -12.37 -0.94
CA THR A 395 19.51 -13.81 -0.68
C THR A 395 19.74 -14.59 -1.97
N LEU A 396 20.33 -15.78 -1.87
CA LEU A 396 20.51 -16.70 -2.98
C LEU A 396 20.46 -18.14 -2.47
N THR A 397 19.58 -18.96 -3.03
CA THR A 397 19.52 -20.39 -2.76
C THR A 397 19.52 -21.17 -4.07
N VAL A 398 20.22 -22.31 -4.08
CA VAL A 398 20.25 -23.23 -5.23
C VAL A 398 20.19 -24.67 -4.70
N ASP A 399 19.00 -25.26 -4.72
CA ASP A 399 18.77 -26.67 -4.39
C ASP A 399 18.98 -27.52 -5.66
N GLY A 400 20.14 -28.17 -5.78
CA GLY A 400 20.48 -29.08 -6.86
C GLY A 400 21.83 -28.79 -7.52
N PRO A 401 22.21 -29.54 -8.58
CA PRO A 401 23.56 -29.49 -9.15
C PRO A 401 23.89 -28.23 -9.99
N ALA A 402 23.01 -27.23 -10.07
CA ALA A 402 23.25 -26.00 -10.84
C ALA A 402 24.34 -25.13 -10.22
N THR A 403 24.99 -24.33 -11.05
CA THR A 403 26.00 -23.35 -10.62
C THR A 403 25.49 -21.93 -10.87
N ALA A 404 25.60 -21.05 -9.87
CA ALA A 404 25.24 -19.64 -9.97
C ALA A 404 26.48 -18.78 -10.28
N TYR A 405 26.30 -17.79 -11.15
CA TYR A 405 27.33 -16.80 -11.48
C TYR A 405 26.76 -15.39 -11.35
N LEU A 406 27.43 -14.54 -10.56
CA LEU A 406 27.15 -13.11 -10.46
C LEU A 406 28.22 -12.34 -11.24
N ASP A 407 27.80 -11.55 -12.22
CA ASP A 407 28.68 -10.77 -13.11
C ASP A 407 29.79 -11.60 -13.79
N GLY A 408 29.49 -12.89 -14.01
CA GLY A 408 30.40 -13.86 -14.63
C GLY A 408 31.44 -14.47 -13.69
N GLU A 409 31.36 -14.18 -12.38
CA GLU A 409 32.13 -14.86 -11.33
C GLU A 409 31.23 -15.90 -10.64
N GLU A 410 31.73 -17.12 -10.46
CA GLU A 410 31.03 -18.19 -9.75
C GLU A 410 30.87 -17.76 -8.28
N VAL A 411 29.63 -17.80 -7.78
CA VAL A 411 29.28 -17.43 -6.41
C VAL A 411 28.81 -18.64 -5.63
N ASP A 412 29.10 -18.63 -4.34
CA ASP A 412 28.60 -19.63 -3.40
C ASP A 412 27.29 -19.11 -2.81
N PRO A 413 26.13 -19.78 -3.01
CA PRO A 413 24.85 -19.36 -2.45
C PRO A 413 24.91 -19.12 -0.94
N ASP A 414 25.72 -19.90 -0.22
CA ASP A 414 25.91 -19.80 1.24
C ASP A 414 26.55 -18.47 1.70
N GLU A 415 27.09 -17.66 0.78
CA GLU A 415 27.60 -16.31 1.08
C GLU A 415 26.51 -15.23 1.10
N TYR A 416 25.27 -15.58 0.74
CA TYR A 416 24.13 -14.66 0.64
C TYR A 416 23.00 -15.08 1.59
N GLY A 417 22.23 -14.11 2.08
CA GLY A 417 21.25 -14.31 3.15
C GLY A 417 21.65 -13.65 4.47
N GLU A 418 20.86 -13.88 5.52
CA GLU A 418 21.18 -13.38 6.85
C GLU A 418 22.50 -14.00 7.34
N GLU A 419 23.39 -13.18 7.93
CA GLU A 419 24.56 -13.74 8.60
C GLU A 419 24.07 -14.69 9.71
N LEU A 420 24.49 -15.96 9.63
CA LEU A 420 24.21 -16.99 10.64
C LEU A 420 25.45 -17.20 11.50
N PRO A 421 25.77 -16.31 12.47
CA PRO A 421 27.04 -16.33 13.19
C PRO A 421 27.18 -17.55 14.11
N HIS A 422 26.06 -18.14 14.55
CA HIS A 422 26.05 -19.18 15.57
C HIS A 422 26.06 -20.59 14.96
N ALA A 423 26.72 -21.53 15.63
CA ALA A 423 26.67 -22.96 15.33
C ALA A 423 25.84 -23.70 16.39
N LEU A 424 24.93 -24.57 15.97
CA LEU A 424 24.19 -25.48 16.83
C LEU A 424 24.53 -26.92 16.42
N GLU A 425 25.05 -27.73 17.35
CA GLU A 425 25.38 -29.14 17.10
C GLU A 425 24.48 -30.06 17.93
N VAL A 426 23.93 -31.11 17.31
CA VAL A 426 23.13 -32.15 17.97
C VAL A 426 23.80 -33.51 17.76
N GLU A 427 24.37 -34.09 18.82
CA GLU A 427 25.11 -35.36 18.80
C GLU A 427 24.27 -36.50 19.41
N GLY A 428 23.96 -37.52 18.59
CA GLY A 428 23.25 -38.72 19.03
C GLY A 428 24.11 -39.66 19.88
N GLN A 429 23.51 -40.27 20.91
CA GLN A 429 24.21 -41.11 21.90
C GLN A 429 24.07 -42.63 21.65
N GLY A 430 23.75 -43.03 20.42
CA GLY A 430 23.62 -44.43 19.98
C GLY A 430 22.22 -45.05 20.11
N GLU A 431 21.25 -44.27 20.60
CA GLU A 431 19.81 -44.59 20.53
C GLU A 431 19.13 -43.61 19.55
N PRO A 432 18.19 -44.06 18.69
CA PRO A 432 17.47 -43.16 17.80
C PRO A 432 16.76 -42.08 18.60
N THR A 433 17.12 -40.83 18.32
CA THR A 433 16.69 -39.65 19.05
C THR A 433 16.06 -38.64 18.10
N SER A 434 14.81 -38.25 18.32
CA SER A 434 14.14 -37.20 17.57
C SER A 434 14.05 -35.91 18.37
N PHE A 435 14.21 -34.77 17.68
CA PHE A 435 14.24 -33.45 18.30
C PHE A 435 13.54 -32.40 17.45
N GLU A 436 13.14 -31.32 18.12
CA GLU A 436 12.63 -30.09 17.53
C GLU A 436 13.39 -28.91 18.18
N ILE A 437 13.91 -27.98 17.39
CA ILE A 437 14.65 -26.82 17.89
C ILE A 437 14.15 -25.57 17.17
N SER A 438 13.90 -24.49 17.91
CA SER A 438 13.51 -23.19 17.36
C SER A 438 14.51 -22.10 17.72
N VAL A 439 14.64 -21.11 16.85
CA VAL A 439 15.48 -19.91 17.06
C VAL A 439 14.67 -18.63 16.83
N GLU A 440 15.18 -17.49 17.27
CA GLU A 440 14.58 -16.17 16.99
C GLU A 440 14.76 -15.75 15.52
N GLY A 441 15.90 -16.11 14.91
CA GLY A 441 16.25 -15.74 13.53
C GLY A 441 16.08 -16.88 12.53
N THR A 442 16.98 -16.95 11.56
CA THR A 442 16.99 -18.00 10.54
C THR A 442 17.87 -19.18 10.99
N ILE A 443 17.50 -20.41 10.64
CA ILE A 443 18.25 -21.62 10.93
C ILE A 443 18.38 -22.50 9.69
N GLU A 444 19.60 -22.96 9.41
CA GLU A 444 19.95 -23.75 8.23
C GLU A 444 20.85 -24.93 8.62
N LEU A 445 20.77 -26.03 7.88
CA LEU A 445 21.61 -27.21 8.10
C LEU A 445 23.01 -26.98 7.49
N ASP A 446 24.06 -27.19 8.28
CA ASP A 446 25.46 -27.07 7.86
C ASP A 446 26.00 -28.45 7.44
N GLY A 447 25.85 -28.80 6.15
CA GLY A 447 26.32 -30.09 5.61
C GLY A 447 25.70 -30.48 4.26
N GLU A 448 26.20 -31.55 3.63
CA GLU A 448 25.67 -32.02 2.33
C GLU A 448 24.18 -32.44 2.47
N GLU A 449 23.31 -31.82 1.67
CA GLU A 449 21.83 -31.79 1.70
C GLU A 449 21.08 -33.13 1.52
N ASP A 450 21.68 -34.27 1.87
CA ASP A 450 21.10 -35.61 1.63
C ASP A 450 20.63 -36.29 2.93
N ASP A 451 20.19 -35.51 3.91
CA ASP A 451 19.46 -36.05 5.07
C ASP A 451 17.94 -35.97 4.82
N GLU A 452 17.37 -37.04 4.26
CA GLU A 452 15.92 -37.20 4.05
C GLU A 452 15.08 -37.10 5.35
N THR A 453 15.71 -36.97 6.53
CA THR A 453 15.03 -36.91 7.83
C THR A 453 14.94 -35.52 8.46
N THR A 454 15.73 -34.54 7.98
CA THR A 454 15.69 -33.17 8.47
C THR A 454 14.61 -32.36 7.75
N THR A 455 13.77 -31.66 8.52
CA THR A 455 12.75 -30.73 8.00
C THR A 455 12.93 -29.37 8.68
N ILE A 456 13.17 -28.32 7.89
CA ILE A 456 13.23 -26.94 8.36
C ILE A 456 11.96 -26.22 7.89
N SER A 457 11.30 -25.49 8.79
CA SER A 457 10.09 -24.72 8.51
C SER A 457 10.17 -23.37 9.22
N GLY A 458 10.61 -22.32 8.50
CA GLY A 458 10.87 -21.01 9.10
C GLY A 458 12.07 -21.08 10.06
N SER A 459 11.89 -20.62 11.29
CA SER A 459 12.92 -20.61 12.33
C SER A 459 12.98 -21.89 13.17
N THR A 460 12.34 -22.98 12.73
CA THR A 460 12.23 -24.25 13.45
C THR A 460 12.76 -25.41 12.63
N VAL A 461 13.58 -26.26 13.24
CA VAL A 461 14.07 -27.52 12.68
C VAL A 461 13.50 -28.72 13.44
N GLN A 462 13.07 -29.74 12.70
CA GLN A 462 12.68 -31.05 13.20
C GLN A 462 13.55 -32.11 12.53
N SER A 463 14.22 -32.95 13.31
CA SER A 463 15.08 -34.02 12.76
C SER A 463 15.29 -35.17 13.74
N SER A 464 16.11 -36.16 13.35
CA SER A 464 16.50 -37.28 14.19
C SER A 464 17.97 -37.68 14.01
N VAL A 465 18.63 -38.07 15.10
CA VAL A 465 20.01 -38.55 15.12
C VAL A 465 20.12 -39.89 15.83
N THR A 466 21.11 -40.72 15.49
CA THR A 466 21.41 -41.95 16.27
C THR A 466 22.85 -41.97 16.77
N ASP A 467 23.84 -42.06 15.88
CA ASP A 467 25.28 -42.07 16.21
C ASP A 467 26.02 -40.89 15.54
N GLU A 468 25.27 -40.01 14.87
CA GLU A 468 25.81 -38.90 14.08
C GLU A 468 25.62 -37.56 14.79
N THR A 469 26.34 -36.56 14.29
CA THR A 469 26.23 -35.17 14.72
C THR A 469 25.67 -34.36 13.56
N LEU A 470 24.53 -33.71 13.78
CA LEU A 470 24.02 -32.69 12.86
C LEU A 470 24.51 -31.32 13.33
N THR A 471 24.93 -30.49 12.37
CA THR A 471 25.36 -29.11 12.63
C THR A 471 24.42 -28.17 11.90
N PHE A 472 24.01 -27.10 12.55
CA PHE A 472 23.15 -26.06 12.00
C PHE A 472 23.83 -24.70 12.17
N ARG A 473 23.68 -23.82 11.20
CA ARG A 473 24.00 -22.39 11.33
C ARG A 473 22.72 -21.64 11.67
N PHE A 474 22.78 -20.67 12.57
CA PHE A 474 21.62 -19.84 12.86
C PHE A 474 21.96 -18.39 13.25
N SER A 475 20.96 -17.52 13.14
CA SER A 475 20.97 -16.14 13.65
C SER A 475 20.01 -15.99 14.84
N GLY A 476 20.26 -14.98 15.68
CA GLY A 476 19.47 -14.76 16.90
C GLY A 476 19.81 -15.75 18.03
N ALA A 477 18.88 -15.95 18.96
CA ALA A 477 19.03 -16.89 20.07
C ALA A 477 18.24 -18.19 19.86
N VAL A 478 18.69 -19.29 20.47
CA VAL A 478 17.88 -20.52 20.56
C VAL A 478 16.73 -20.29 21.55
N THR A 479 15.50 -20.51 21.09
CA THR A 479 14.27 -20.24 21.87
C THR A 479 13.65 -21.51 22.43
N ASP A 480 13.78 -22.64 21.76
CA ASP A 480 13.22 -23.93 22.16
C ASP A 480 14.14 -25.09 21.77
N VAL A 481 14.33 -26.07 22.67
CA VAL A 481 15.09 -27.31 22.40
C VAL A 481 14.34 -28.51 22.98
N THR A 482 13.49 -29.12 22.16
CA THR A 482 12.68 -30.26 22.60
C THR A 482 13.27 -31.59 22.09
N ILE A 483 13.71 -32.46 23.01
CA ILE A 483 14.00 -33.87 22.70
C ILE A 483 12.71 -34.70 22.84
N LEU A 484 12.17 -35.17 21.73
CA LEU A 484 10.86 -35.85 21.66
C LEU A 484 10.94 -37.32 22.12
N GLU A 485 11.97 -38.03 21.68
CA GLU A 485 12.25 -39.42 22.04
C GLU A 485 13.76 -39.62 21.96
N GLY A 486 14.38 -40.31 22.93
CA GLY A 486 15.81 -40.62 22.93
C GLY A 486 16.65 -39.75 23.87
N ASP A 487 17.96 -39.66 23.59
CA ASP A 487 18.96 -38.90 24.36
C ASP A 487 20.03 -38.36 23.38
N ALA A 488 20.20 -37.04 23.37
CA ALA A 488 21.16 -36.34 22.53
C ALA A 488 21.83 -35.22 23.32
N VAL A 489 23.08 -34.92 22.96
CA VAL A 489 23.83 -33.79 23.49
C VAL A 489 23.66 -32.63 22.51
N VAL A 490 23.17 -31.49 23.00
CA VAL A 490 22.98 -30.27 22.21
C VAL A 490 24.02 -29.25 22.64
N SER A 491 24.67 -28.59 21.69
CA SER A 491 25.62 -27.51 21.99
C SER A 491 25.44 -26.31 21.07
N VAL A 492 25.68 -25.12 21.60
CA VAL A 492 25.65 -23.85 20.86
C VAL A 492 27.05 -23.24 20.93
N ASP A 493 27.63 -22.91 19.78
CA ASP A 493 28.99 -22.39 19.63
C ASP A 493 30.07 -23.22 20.36
N GLY A 494 29.84 -24.53 20.44
CA GLY A 494 30.71 -25.50 21.11
C GLY A 494 30.57 -25.56 22.63
N GLU A 495 29.57 -24.89 23.22
CA GLU A 495 29.19 -25.03 24.63
C GLU A 495 27.92 -25.89 24.74
N GLU A 496 28.03 -27.02 25.47
CA GLU A 496 26.90 -27.92 25.74
C GLU A 496 25.82 -27.18 26.55
N ILE A 497 24.59 -27.21 26.04
CA ILE A 497 23.41 -26.66 26.70
C ILE A 497 22.56 -27.80 27.25
N ASP A 498 21.82 -27.54 28.32
CA ASP A 498 20.87 -28.50 28.88
C ASP A 498 19.51 -28.30 28.19
N PRO A 499 18.98 -29.27 27.41
CA PRO A 499 17.65 -29.15 26.82
C PRO A 499 16.54 -28.94 27.85
N ASP A 500 16.71 -29.38 29.12
CA ASP A 500 15.72 -29.08 30.16
C ASP A 500 15.68 -27.58 30.54
N GLU A 501 16.68 -26.79 30.14
CA GLU A 501 16.72 -25.33 30.29
C GLU A 501 16.07 -24.58 29.10
N TYR A 502 15.80 -25.26 27.99
CA TYR A 502 15.29 -24.72 26.72
C TYR A 502 14.16 -25.60 26.18
N GLY A 503 12.91 -25.15 26.21
CA GLY A 503 11.77 -26.07 25.98
C GLY A 503 10.54 -25.73 26.80
N ASP A 504 10.67 -24.71 27.66
CA ASP A 504 9.58 -23.99 28.30
C ASP A 504 9.95 -22.50 28.16
N ASN A 505 9.61 -21.84 27.03
CA ASN A 505 9.84 -20.42 26.71
C ASN A 505 10.29 -19.58 27.91
N GLU A 506 11.51 -19.01 27.86
CA GLU A 506 12.16 -18.26 28.95
C GLU A 506 11.14 -17.52 29.82
N LEU A 507 10.91 -18.10 30.99
CA LEU A 507 9.75 -17.83 31.83
C LEU A 507 9.81 -16.38 32.32
N LEU A 508 9.09 -15.46 31.65
CA LEU A 508 9.20 -14.02 31.94
C LEU A 508 9.02 -13.76 33.46
N PRO A 509 9.94 -13.04 34.11
CA PRO A 509 10.16 -13.08 35.55
C PRO A 509 9.10 -12.33 36.36
N HIS A 510 8.25 -11.54 35.72
CA HIS A 510 7.26 -10.69 36.38
C HIS A 510 5.85 -11.12 35.98
N ALA A 511 4.91 -10.95 36.90
CA ALA A 511 3.51 -11.31 36.69
C ALA A 511 2.61 -10.10 36.90
N ILE A 512 1.58 -9.96 36.09
CA ILE A 512 0.47 -9.05 36.32
C ILE A 512 -0.85 -9.80 36.26
N LEU A 513 -1.73 -9.56 37.23
CA LEU A 513 -3.09 -10.09 37.30
C LEU A 513 -4.09 -8.94 37.29
N ILE A 514 -5.05 -8.99 36.38
CA ILE A 514 -6.21 -8.10 36.31
C ILE A 514 -7.45 -8.90 36.75
N ASP A 515 -8.03 -8.51 37.89
CA ASP A 515 -9.14 -9.23 38.51
C ASP A 515 -10.42 -8.39 38.49
N GLY A 516 -11.32 -8.72 37.57
CA GLY A 516 -12.65 -8.13 37.45
C GLY A 516 -13.71 -8.81 38.32
N THR A 517 -13.37 -9.89 39.03
CA THR A 517 -14.38 -10.66 39.79
C THR A 517 -15.05 -9.80 40.86
N GLY A 518 -16.38 -9.89 40.92
CA GLY A 518 -17.19 -9.09 41.86
C GLY A 518 -17.31 -7.60 41.51
N THR A 519 -16.92 -7.19 40.30
CA THR A 519 -17.27 -5.87 39.75
C THR A 519 -18.65 -5.89 39.08
N ASP A 520 -19.37 -4.76 39.12
CA ASP A 520 -20.72 -4.65 38.54
C ASP A 520 -20.69 -4.30 37.03
N GLU A 521 -19.59 -3.74 36.53
CA GLU A 521 -19.39 -3.31 35.14
C GLU A 521 -18.01 -3.77 34.63
N PRO A 522 -17.87 -4.13 33.34
CA PRO A 522 -16.60 -4.61 32.79
C PRO A 522 -15.53 -3.53 32.83
N THR A 523 -14.28 -3.97 33.04
CA THR A 523 -13.10 -3.11 33.12
C THR A 523 -12.21 -3.35 31.92
N SER A 524 -11.93 -2.30 31.14
CA SER A 524 -10.94 -2.35 30.06
C SER A 524 -9.56 -1.95 30.56
N TYR A 525 -8.51 -2.62 30.07
CA TYR A 525 -7.13 -2.32 30.42
C TYR A 525 -6.21 -2.33 29.20
N SER A 526 -5.12 -1.58 29.30
CA SER A 526 -4.02 -1.63 28.33
C SER A 526 -2.71 -1.33 29.03
N PHE A 527 -1.64 -2.05 28.71
CA PHE A 527 -0.30 -1.75 29.20
C PHE A 527 0.77 -2.02 28.16
N THR A 528 1.92 -1.36 28.33
CA THR A 528 3.11 -1.57 27.52
C THR A 528 4.29 -1.82 28.44
N VAL A 529 5.09 -2.83 28.15
CA VAL A 529 6.35 -3.11 28.85
C VAL A 529 7.53 -2.87 27.91
N SER A 530 8.69 -2.51 28.47
CA SER A 530 9.93 -2.30 27.72
C SER A 530 10.57 -3.60 27.21
N GLY A 531 9.87 -4.72 27.32
CA GLY A 531 10.30 -6.07 26.99
C GLY A 531 9.12 -6.88 26.46
N HIS A 532 9.09 -8.17 26.73
CA HIS A 532 8.04 -9.07 26.24
C HIS A 532 6.94 -9.24 27.28
N ALA A 533 5.72 -9.48 26.81
CA ALA A 533 4.60 -9.89 27.65
C ALA A 533 3.85 -11.03 26.95
N VAL A 534 3.60 -12.12 27.67
CA VAL A 534 2.82 -13.26 27.19
C VAL A 534 1.74 -13.61 28.20
N GLU A 535 0.70 -14.28 27.72
CA GLU A 535 -0.37 -14.76 28.59
C GLU A 535 0.16 -15.73 29.66
N ALA A 536 -0.37 -15.60 30.87
CA ALA A 536 -0.01 -16.49 31.97
C ALA A 536 -1.14 -17.47 32.27
N THR A 537 -0.84 -18.77 32.35
CA THR A 537 -1.85 -19.82 32.58
C THR A 537 -2.08 -20.16 34.06
N PHE A 538 -1.62 -19.31 35.00
CA PHE A 538 -1.81 -19.54 36.43
C PHE A 538 -3.08 -18.85 36.99
N ALA A 539 -3.67 -19.42 38.04
CA ALA A 539 -4.81 -18.89 38.81
C ALA A 539 -6.25 -19.09 38.26
N ASP A 540 -6.52 -20.22 37.59
CA ASP A 540 -7.86 -20.64 37.12
C ASP A 540 -8.57 -19.51 36.32
N LEU A 541 -8.03 -19.24 35.14
CA LEU A 541 -8.46 -18.17 34.25
C LEU A 541 -9.49 -18.68 33.23
N THR A 542 -10.36 -17.76 32.80
CA THR A 542 -11.28 -17.95 31.67
C THR A 542 -10.91 -16.89 30.65
N ILE A 543 -10.06 -17.25 29.69
CA ILE A 543 -9.59 -16.32 28.66
C ILE A 543 -10.38 -16.62 27.39
N ASP A 544 -10.91 -15.57 26.77
CA ASP A 544 -11.67 -15.59 25.51
C ASP A 544 -10.77 -15.05 24.38
N ASP A 545 -10.94 -15.53 23.15
CA ASP A 545 -10.00 -15.41 22.01
C ASP A 545 -9.82 -13.98 21.40
N GLU A 546 -9.99 -12.90 22.17
CA GLU A 546 -10.08 -11.51 21.67
C GLU A 546 -8.98 -10.57 22.23
N HIS A 547 -7.73 -11.03 22.27
CA HIS A 547 -6.56 -10.22 22.69
C HIS A 547 -5.56 -10.00 21.55
N VAL A 548 -4.99 -8.80 21.49
CA VAL A 548 -3.96 -8.39 20.50
C VAL A 548 -2.60 -8.33 21.20
N TYR A 549 -1.62 -9.04 20.64
CA TYR A 549 -0.24 -9.07 21.09
C TYR A 549 0.66 -8.49 19.98
N GLU A 550 1.27 -7.34 20.22
CA GLU A 550 2.32 -6.76 19.38
C GLU A 550 3.37 -6.11 20.30
N ASP A 551 4.64 -6.54 20.20
CA ASP A 551 5.83 -5.91 20.79
C ASP A 551 5.66 -5.34 22.21
N GLY A 552 5.28 -6.19 23.18
CA GLY A 552 5.19 -5.79 24.59
C GLY A 552 3.95 -4.95 24.95
N VAL A 553 3.01 -4.76 24.02
CA VAL A 553 1.72 -4.09 24.24
C VAL A 553 0.61 -5.12 24.47
N VAL A 554 -0.13 -4.97 25.57
CA VAL A 554 -1.29 -5.81 25.93
C VAL A 554 -2.53 -4.96 26.08
N ARG A 555 -3.66 -5.43 25.54
CA ARG A 555 -5.00 -4.81 25.70
C ARG A 555 -6.04 -5.89 25.95
N GLY A 556 -6.97 -5.63 26.88
CA GLY A 556 -8.04 -6.56 27.20
C GLY A 556 -9.19 -5.93 27.98
N VAL A 557 -10.22 -6.74 28.26
CA VAL A 557 -11.38 -6.37 29.06
C VAL A 557 -11.72 -7.53 30.00
N VAL A 558 -11.86 -7.26 31.30
CA VAL A 558 -12.37 -8.24 32.28
C VAL A 558 -13.77 -7.87 32.76
N GLY A 559 -14.70 -8.82 32.70
CA GLY A 559 -16.00 -8.75 33.36
C GLY A 559 -15.96 -9.32 34.78
N ASP A 560 -16.66 -10.44 35.02
CA ASP A 560 -16.59 -11.23 36.27
C ASP A 560 -15.52 -12.33 36.13
N GLU A 561 -14.36 -11.98 35.60
CA GLU A 561 -13.27 -12.89 35.26
C GLU A 561 -11.90 -12.30 35.58
N ARG A 562 -10.85 -13.06 35.28
CA ARG A 562 -9.46 -12.75 35.60
C ARG A 562 -8.59 -13.00 34.38
N ASP A 563 -7.70 -12.05 34.11
CA ASP A 563 -6.67 -12.12 33.07
C ASP A 563 -5.29 -12.01 33.73
N ALA A 564 -4.32 -12.81 33.29
CA ALA A 564 -2.97 -12.77 33.82
C ALA A 564 -1.92 -12.84 32.70
N TYR A 565 -0.80 -12.16 32.93
CA TYR A 565 0.32 -12.11 31.98
C TYR A 565 1.65 -12.26 32.70
N TRP A 566 2.56 -12.97 32.05
CA TRP A 566 3.99 -12.96 32.33
C TRP A 566 4.63 -11.83 31.54
N PHE A 567 5.58 -11.10 32.12
CA PHE A 567 6.30 -10.04 31.44
C PHE A 567 7.74 -9.89 31.95
N ASP A 568 8.60 -9.29 31.14
CA ASP A 568 9.92 -8.81 31.54
C ASP A 568 10.05 -7.30 31.27
N GLY A 569 11.16 -6.70 31.70
CA GLY A 569 11.32 -5.25 31.61
C GLY A 569 10.40 -4.47 32.57
N GLY A 570 10.17 -3.20 32.26
CA GLY A 570 9.35 -2.30 33.09
C GLY A 570 8.16 -1.72 32.33
N PHE A 571 7.11 -1.31 33.04
CA PHE A 571 5.95 -0.66 32.41
C PHE A 571 6.30 0.74 31.89
N GLU A 572 5.99 0.97 30.61
CA GLU A 572 6.12 2.26 29.94
C GLU A 572 4.80 3.04 29.90
N ASP A 573 3.68 2.34 29.72
CA ASP A 573 2.32 2.88 29.88
C ASP A 573 1.40 1.86 30.57
N PHE A 574 0.41 2.34 31.31
CA PHE A 574 -0.61 1.52 31.95
C PHE A 574 -1.92 2.29 32.10
N ARG A 575 -3.02 1.74 31.59
CA ARG A 575 -4.37 2.30 31.70
C ARG A 575 -5.35 1.23 32.16
N LEU A 576 -6.23 1.66 33.07
CA LEU A 576 -7.34 0.86 33.59
C LEU A 576 -8.59 1.75 33.61
N LEU A 577 -9.66 1.29 32.98
CA LEU A 577 -10.93 2.00 32.93
C LEU A 577 -12.04 1.05 33.38
N GLY A 578 -12.35 1.13 34.68
CA GLY A 578 -13.29 0.28 35.40
C GLY A 578 -12.84 0.10 36.85
N ASP A 579 -13.40 -0.90 37.54
CA ASP A 579 -13.21 -1.14 38.97
C ASP A 579 -12.43 -2.45 39.29
N ALA A 580 -11.83 -3.09 38.28
CA ALA A 580 -10.99 -4.28 38.48
C ALA A 580 -9.78 -4.01 39.39
N THR A 581 -9.32 -5.04 40.10
CA THR A 581 -8.11 -4.98 40.92
C THR A 581 -6.90 -5.41 40.08
N VAL A 582 -5.77 -4.74 40.26
CA VAL A 582 -4.52 -5.04 39.56
C VAL A 582 -3.45 -5.44 40.58
N ASP A 583 -2.86 -6.61 40.42
CA ASP A 583 -1.70 -7.05 41.19
C ASP A 583 -0.49 -7.24 40.27
N VAL A 584 0.65 -6.67 40.65
CA VAL A 584 1.90 -6.73 39.88
C VAL A 584 3.00 -7.26 40.78
N GLN A 585 3.62 -8.35 40.35
CA GLN A 585 4.66 -9.05 41.10
C GLN A 585 5.93 -9.11 40.27
N TYR A 586 6.96 -8.40 40.73
CA TYR A 586 8.31 -8.52 40.16
C TYR A 586 9.02 -9.71 40.78
N ASN A 587 9.80 -10.42 39.96
CA ASN A 587 10.48 -11.68 40.30
C ASN A 587 9.51 -12.69 40.93
N ALA A 588 8.32 -12.82 40.36
CA ALA A 588 7.26 -13.68 40.89
C ALA A 588 7.63 -15.18 40.87
N ARG A 589 8.68 -15.54 40.14
CA ARG A 589 9.21 -16.90 40.03
C ARG A 589 10.30 -17.24 41.05
N ASP A 590 10.86 -16.26 41.75
CA ASP A 590 11.91 -16.43 42.78
C ASP A 590 11.35 -16.64 44.21
N GLN A 591 10.03 -16.85 44.37
CA GLN A 591 9.33 -16.91 45.67
C GLN A 591 8.90 -18.31 46.12
#